data_AF-A0A496UTQ3-F1
#
_entry.id   AF-A0A496UTQ3-F1
#
_cell.length_a   1.000
_cell.length_b   1.000
_cell.length_c   1.000
_cell.angle_alpha   90.00
_cell.angle_beta   90.00
_cell.angle_gamma   90.00
#
_symmetry.space_group_name_H-M   'P 1'
#
loop_
_entity.id
_entity.type
_entity.pdbx_description
1 polymer ?
#
loop_
_entity_poly.entity_id
_entity_poly.type
_entity_poly.pdbx_seq_one_letter_code
_entity_poly.pdbx_strand_id
1 'polypeptide(L)'
;MSCDDGEAPPPASAYMSPEQVSGDVAVGGVSGDVFALGVLLHQVLTGVVPGDETDSQALMDDGLEQIVRRCLETERDNRYTSAGMLAEEIRGYLRDGVQRSGSGAVGYFRRLKARVSDSLKFRQ
;
A
#
# COMPACT_ATOMS: atom_id res chain seq x y z
N MET A 1 9.32 -31.64 -2.08
CA MET A 1 8.66 -31.12 -3.29
C MET A 1 7.23 -30.79 -2.86
N SER A 2 7.13 -29.82 -1.96
CA SER A 2 5.84 -29.34 -1.49
C SER A 2 5.54 -28.17 -2.39
N CYS A 3 4.48 -28.34 -3.18
CA CYS A 3 3.93 -27.30 -4.02
C CYS A 3 3.83 -26.05 -3.17
N ASP A 4 4.45 -24.99 -3.68
CA ASP A 4 4.09 -23.61 -3.40
C ASP A 4 2.60 -23.56 -3.04
N ASP A 5 2.26 -23.21 -1.79
CA ASP A 5 0.89 -22.77 -1.46
C ASP A 5 0.73 -21.41 -2.13
N GLY A 6 0.73 -21.44 -3.47
CA GLY A 6 0.71 -20.30 -4.35
C GLY A 6 -0.67 -19.69 -4.22
N GLU A 7 -0.85 -18.91 -3.16
CA GLU A 7 -1.90 -17.93 -3.01
C GLU A 7 -1.96 -17.19 -4.35
N ALA A 8 -3.03 -17.41 -5.10
CA ALA A 8 -3.18 -16.75 -6.39
C ALA A 8 -3.00 -15.25 -6.17
N PRO A 9 -2.25 -14.54 -7.03
CA PRO A 9 -2.08 -13.12 -6.86
C PRO A 9 -3.46 -12.47 -6.75
N PRO A 10 -3.60 -11.44 -5.90
CA PRO A 10 -4.89 -10.81 -5.70
C PRO A 10 -5.47 -10.38 -7.05
N PRO A 11 -6.78 -10.54 -7.24
CA PRO A 11 -7.42 -10.22 -8.52
C PRO A 11 -7.20 -8.75 -8.86
N ALA A 12 -7.16 -8.40 -10.14
CA ALA A 12 -6.92 -7.02 -10.57
C ALA A 12 -7.95 -6.03 -9.98
N SER A 13 -9.18 -6.50 -9.70
CA SER A 13 -10.22 -5.71 -9.03
C SER A 13 -9.86 -5.26 -7.60
N ALA A 14 -8.94 -5.94 -6.93
CA ALA A 14 -8.43 -5.56 -5.61
C ALA A 14 -7.70 -4.20 -5.62
N TYR A 15 -7.17 -3.79 -6.78
CA TYR A 15 -6.49 -2.51 -6.96
C TYR A 15 -7.38 -1.46 -7.62
N MET A 16 -8.59 -1.82 -8.05
CA MET A 16 -9.53 -0.88 -8.66
C MET A 16 -10.17 -0.01 -7.59
N SER A 17 -10.34 1.28 -7.89
CA SER A 17 -11.07 2.17 -7.00
C SER A 17 -12.57 1.84 -6.98
N PRO A 18 -13.31 2.17 -5.90
CA PRO A 18 -14.73 1.85 -5.78
C PRO A 18 -15.59 2.34 -6.96
N GLU A 19 -15.27 3.50 -7.51
CA GLU A 19 -15.93 4.09 -8.67
C GLU A 19 -15.67 3.30 -9.98
N GLN A 20 -14.47 2.73 -10.15
CA GLN A 20 -14.13 1.90 -11.30
C GLN A 20 -14.91 0.58 -11.28
N VAL A 21 -15.06 -0.03 -10.10
CA VAL A 21 -15.85 -1.26 -9.91
C VAL A 21 -17.34 -0.99 -10.14
N SER A 22 -17.82 0.19 -9.75
CA SER A 22 -19.22 0.61 -9.91
C SER A 22 -19.59 1.01 -11.35
N GLY A 23 -18.63 1.00 -12.29
CA GLY A 23 -18.87 1.20 -13.72
C GLY A 23 -18.73 2.64 -14.21
N ASP A 24 -18.17 3.56 -13.42
CA ASP A 24 -17.89 4.92 -13.86
C ASP A 24 -16.52 4.99 -14.56
N VAL A 25 -16.39 4.25 -15.68
CA VAL A 25 -15.12 4.00 -16.38
C VAL A 25 -14.55 5.28 -17.02
N ALA A 26 -15.37 6.31 -17.21
CA ALA A 26 -14.92 7.64 -17.63
C ALA A 26 -14.11 8.38 -16.53
N VAL A 27 -14.09 7.84 -15.30
CA VAL A 27 -13.41 8.38 -14.12
C VAL A 27 -12.09 7.65 -13.85
N GLY A 28 -11.44 7.16 -14.91
CA GLY A 28 -10.01 6.80 -14.89
C GLY A 28 -9.15 8.06 -14.73
N GLY A 29 -9.17 8.64 -13.54
CA GLY A 29 -8.47 9.86 -13.20
C GLY A 29 -7.39 9.62 -12.15
N VAL A 30 -6.66 10.69 -11.84
CA VAL A 30 -5.55 10.69 -10.87
C VAL A 30 -5.95 10.11 -9.50
N SER A 31 -7.20 10.31 -9.06
CA SER A 31 -7.70 9.75 -7.80
C SER A 31 -7.82 8.22 -7.81
N GLY A 32 -8.05 7.60 -8.98
CA GLY A 32 -8.07 6.14 -9.14
C GLY A 32 -6.66 5.56 -9.01
N ASP A 33 -5.66 6.17 -9.65
CA ASP A 33 -4.26 5.79 -9.50
C ASP A 33 -3.77 5.93 -8.04
N VAL A 34 -4.19 7.00 -7.35
CA VAL A 34 -3.88 7.21 -5.92
C VAL A 34 -4.47 6.08 -5.06
N PHE A 35 -5.68 5.61 -5.36
CA PHE A 35 -6.28 4.47 -4.66
C PHE A 35 -5.47 3.20 -4.87
N ALA A 36 -5.14 2.87 -6.12
CA ALA A 36 -4.33 1.70 -6.45
C ALA A 36 -2.94 1.73 -5.78
N LEU A 37 -2.30 2.91 -5.72
CA LEU A 37 -1.05 3.10 -4.99
C LEU A 37 -1.23 2.90 -3.47
N GLY A 38 -2.35 3.32 -2.89
CA GLY A 38 -2.69 3.06 -1.50
C GLY A 38 -2.81 1.57 -1.18
N VAL A 39 -3.50 0.82 -2.05
CA VAL A 39 -3.62 -0.65 -1.95
C VAL A 39 -2.24 -1.31 -2.02
N LEU A 40 -1.42 -0.92 -3.01
CA LEU A 40 -0.08 -1.47 -3.17
C LEU A 40 0.82 -1.14 -1.98
N LEU A 41 0.77 0.11 -1.49
CA LEU A 41 1.53 0.53 -0.33
C LEU A 41 1.14 -0.32 0.88
N HIS A 42 -0.16 -0.47 1.15
CA HIS A 42 -0.64 -1.34 2.22
C HIS A 42 -0.11 -2.76 2.09
N GLN A 43 -0.28 -3.37 0.91
CA GLN A 43 0.16 -4.73 0.64
C GLN A 43 1.67 -4.91 0.81
N VAL A 44 2.49 -3.96 0.38
CA VAL A 44 3.95 -4.02 0.56
C VAL A 44 4.33 -3.93 2.03
N LEU A 45 3.60 -3.13 2.81
CA LEU A 45 3.83 -2.92 4.24
C LEU A 45 3.40 -4.11 5.09
N THR A 46 2.20 -4.63 4.86
CA THR A 46 1.57 -5.67 5.69
C THR A 46 1.76 -7.07 5.12
N GLY A 47 1.87 -7.19 3.80
CA GLY A 47 1.77 -8.45 3.06
C GLY A 47 0.33 -8.82 2.68
N VAL A 48 -0.65 -7.98 3.02
CA VAL A 48 -2.09 -8.26 2.87
C VAL A 48 -2.74 -7.12 2.09
N VAL A 49 -3.67 -7.45 1.20
CA VAL A 49 -4.46 -6.44 0.49
C VAL A 49 -5.50 -5.84 1.45
N PRO A 50 -5.72 -4.51 1.47
CA PRO A 50 -6.78 -3.91 2.28
C PRO A 50 -8.15 -4.56 2.00
N GLY A 51 -8.90 -4.88 3.05
CA GLY A 51 -10.23 -5.48 2.94
C GLY A 51 -10.25 -7.02 2.89
N ASP A 52 -9.10 -7.69 2.83
CA ASP A 52 -9.02 -9.13 3.14
C ASP A 52 -9.19 -9.38 4.65
N GLU A 53 -9.70 -10.55 5.03
CA GLU A 53 -10.00 -10.94 6.43
C GLU A 53 -8.78 -10.87 7.38
N THR A 54 -7.57 -10.76 6.83
CA THR A 54 -6.29 -10.70 7.57
C THR A 54 -5.73 -9.28 7.68
N ASP A 55 -6.56 -8.24 7.47
CA ASP A 55 -6.13 -6.85 7.54
C ASP A 55 -5.49 -6.51 8.89
N SER A 56 -4.16 -6.47 8.92
CA SER A 56 -3.35 -6.28 10.11
C SER A 56 -2.76 -4.87 10.10
N GLN A 57 -3.60 -3.89 10.43
CA GLN A 57 -3.20 -2.48 10.60
C GLN A 57 -2.05 -2.28 11.61
N ALA A 58 -1.85 -3.25 12.50
CA ALA A 58 -0.83 -3.25 13.57
C ALA A 58 0.64 -3.20 13.11
N LEU A 59 0.92 -3.25 11.80
CA LEU A 59 2.29 -3.17 11.25
C LEU A 59 2.72 -1.76 10.82
N MET A 60 1.79 -0.81 10.76
CA MET A 60 2.07 0.59 10.41
C MET A 60 2.15 1.43 11.68
N ASP A 61 2.96 2.49 11.67
CA ASP A 61 2.77 3.56 12.66
C ASP A 61 1.70 4.54 12.19
N ASP A 62 1.16 5.30 13.13
CA ASP A 62 0.04 6.23 12.94
C ASP A 62 0.23 7.19 11.76
N GLY A 63 1.46 7.62 11.48
CA GLY A 63 1.75 8.55 10.39
C GLY A 63 1.60 7.88 9.02
N LEU A 64 2.16 6.69 8.87
CA LEU A 64 2.05 5.94 7.63
C LEU A 64 0.64 5.39 7.40
N GLU A 65 -0.02 4.93 8.46
CA GLU A 65 -1.41 4.48 8.42
C GLU A 65 -2.33 5.60 7.92
N GLN A 66 -2.13 6.84 8.39
CA GLN A 66 -2.94 7.97 7.96
C GLN A 66 -2.81 8.28 6.46
N ILE A 67 -1.59 8.18 5.91
CA ILE A 67 -1.34 8.36 4.47
C ILE A 67 -2.05 7.27 3.67
N VAL A 68 -1.92 6.00 4.09
CA VAL A 68 -2.59 4.86 3.44
C VAL A 68 -4.11 5.01 3.50
N ARG A 69 -4.67 5.34 4.68
CA ARG A 69 -6.11 5.54 4.88
C ARG A 69 -6.66 6.60 3.93
N ARG A 70 -5.94 7.72 3.77
CA ARG A 70 -6.35 8.80 2.87
C ARG A 70 -6.36 8.37 1.40
N CYS A 71 -5.44 7.51 0.98
CA CYS A 71 -5.44 6.95 -0.38
C CYS A 71 -6.66 6.05 -0.61
N LEU A 72 -7.07 5.29 0.41
CA LEU A 72 -8.16 4.31 0.37
C LEU A 72 -9.55 4.89 0.67
N GLU A 73 -9.68 6.21 0.76
CA GLU A 73 -10.97 6.87 0.98
C GLU A 73 -11.99 6.52 -0.11
N THR A 74 -13.22 6.21 0.32
CA THR A 74 -14.32 5.86 -0.59
C THR A 74 -14.61 7.02 -1.55
N GLU A 75 -14.75 8.23 -1.00
CA GLU A 75 -14.99 9.45 -1.77
C GLU A 75 -13.68 9.95 -2.40
N ARG A 76 -13.62 9.95 -3.74
CA ARG A 76 -12.40 10.30 -4.48
C ARG A 76 -11.86 11.71 -4.18
N ASP A 77 -12.74 12.65 -3.82
CA ASP A 77 -12.39 14.05 -3.58
C ASP A 77 -11.71 14.23 -2.20
N ASN A 78 -11.79 13.22 -1.32
CA ASN A 78 -11.08 13.18 -0.04
C ASN A 78 -9.64 12.62 -0.17
N ARG A 79 -9.35 11.97 -1.31
CA ARG A 79 -8.01 11.45 -1.63
C ARG A 79 -7.06 12.59 -2.03
N TYR A 80 -5.82 12.23 -2.36
CA TYR A 80 -4.88 13.16 -2.95
C TYR A 80 -5.29 13.55 -4.36
N THR A 81 -5.34 14.86 -4.61
CA THR A 81 -5.63 15.41 -5.94
C THR A 81 -4.51 15.13 -6.96
N SER A 82 -3.31 14.78 -6.49
CA SER A 82 -2.20 14.38 -7.36
C SER A 82 -1.26 13.36 -6.73
N ALA A 83 -0.59 12.57 -7.58
CA ALA A 83 0.51 11.71 -7.16
C ALA A 83 1.68 12.52 -6.54
N GLY A 84 1.85 13.78 -6.95
CA GLY A 84 2.86 14.69 -6.36
C GLY A 84 2.56 15.01 -4.90
N MET A 85 1.30 15.26 -4.55
CA MET A 85 0.88 15.52 -3.17
C MET A 85 1.13 14.30 -2.27
N LEU A 86 0.77 13.11 -2.74
CA LEU A 86 1.06 11.85 -2.05
C LEU A 86 2.58 11.67 -1.86
N ALA A 87 3.37 11.91 -2.91
CA ALA A 87 4.82 11.77 -2.84
C ALA A 87 5.47 12.75 -1.85
N GLU A 88 5.02 14.00 -1.80
CA GLU A 88 5.50 14.99 -0.83
C GLU A 88 5.19 14.57 0.61
N GLU A 89 3.99 14.06 0.88
CA GLU A 89 3.63 13.61 2.23
C GLU A 89 4.44 12.36 2.65
N ILE A 90 4.63 11.40 1.75
CA ILE A 90 5.51 10.24 1.99
C ILE A 90 6.96 10.70 2.26
N ARG A 91 7.49 11.66 1.48
CA ARG A 91 8.83 12.22 1.70
C ARG A 91 8.94 12.94 3.04
N GLY A 92 7.90 13.67 3.43
CA GLY A 92 7.80 14.33 4.74
C GLY A 92 7.85 13.30 5.87
N TYR A 93 6.99 12.28 5.79
CA TYR A 93 6.98 11.16 6.75
C TYR A 93 8.35 10.47 6.84
N LEU A 94 8.99 10.17 5.70
CA LEU A 94 10.32 9.54 5.71
C LEU A 94 11.41 10.44 6.30
N ARG A 95 11.30 11.76 6.14
CA ARG A 95 12.23 12.74 6.74
C ARG A 95 12.05 12.82 8.25
N ASP A 96 10.80 12.86 8.70
CA ASP A 96 10.43 13.01 10.12
C ASP A 96 10.55 11.69 10.90
N GLY A 97 10.31 10.55 10.25
CA GLY A 97 10.43 9.20 10.79
C GLY A 97 11.86 8.79 11.14
N VAL A 98 12.87 9.44 10.53
CA VAL A 98 14.28 9.31 10.94
C VAL A 98 14.51 9.92 12.34
N GLN A 99 13.70 10.91 12.74
CA GLN A 99 13.82 11.61 14.03
C GLN A 99 12.98 10.97 15.13
N ARG A 100 11.83 10.36 14.78
CA ARG A 100 10.90 9.72 15.73
C ARG A 100 11.21 8.25 16.05
N SER A 101 12.44 7.78 15.80
CA SER A 101 12.78 6.35 15.89
C SER A 101 12.65 5.76 17.30
N GLY A 102 11.42 5.38 17.63
CA GLY A 102 11.07 4.26 18.48
C GLY A 102 10.44 3.18 17.61
N SER A 103 11.19 2.09 17.39
CA SER A 103 10.72 0.73 17.05
C SER A 103 10.07 0.39 15.69
N GLY A 104 9.55 1.32 14.88
CA GLY A 104 8.82 0.96 13.63
C GLY A 104 9.67 0.88 12.35
N ALA A 105 10.22 2.02 11.92
CA ALA A 105 10.78 2.21 10.57
C ALA A 105 12.05 1.37 10.26
N VAL A 106 12.88 1.09 11.28
CA VAL A 106 14.10 0.25 11.12
C VAL A 106 13.74 -1.23 10.97
N GLY A 107 12.70 -1.70 11.69
CA GLY A 107 12.18 -3.06 11.53
C GLY A 107 11.51 -3.27 10.17
N TYR A 108 10.82 -2.23 9.68
CA TYR A 108 10.19 -2.19 8.37
C TYR A 108 11.20 -2.39 7.22
N PHE A 109 12.25 -1.55 7.12
CA PHE A 109 13.25 -1.70 6.05
C PHE A 109 14.00 -3.03 6.11
N ARG A 110 14.20 -3.60 7.32
CA ARG A 110 14.81 -4.91 7.50
C ARG A 110 13.92 -6.04 6.96
N ARG A 111 12.61 -6.00 7.22
CA ARG A 111 11.66 -7.01 6.70
C ARG A 111 11.39 -6.85 5.21
N LEU A 112 11.28 -5.63 4.70
CA LEU A 112 11.15 -5.37 3.26
C LEU A 112 12.36 -5.91 2.49
N LYS A 113 13.58 -5.65 2.98
CA LYS A 113 14.79 -6.24 2.39
C LYS A 113 14.79 -7.77 2.45
N ALA A 114 14.28 -8.38 3.52
CA ALA A 114 14.15 -9.84 3.61
C ALA A 114 13.19 -10.38 2.54
N ARG A 115 11.96 -9.84 2.44
CA ARG A 115 10.96 -10.25 1.44
C ARG A 115 11.43 -10.02 0.00
N VAL A 116 12.00 -8.85 -0.28
CA VAL A 116 12.54 -8.52 -1.61
C VAL A 116 13.73 -9.42 -1.94
N SER A 117 14.60 -9.70 -0.98
CA SER A 117 15.74 -10.62 -1.17
C SER A 117 15.30 -12.07 -1.38
N ASP A 118 14.20 -12.52 -0.78
CA ASP A 118 13.66 -13.87 -0.98
C ASP A 118 12.98 -14.00 -2.35
N SER A 119 12.29 -12.95 -2.81
CA SER A 119 11.71 -12.88 -4.17
C SER A 119 12.78 -12.82 -5.28
N LEU A 120 13.94 -12.18 -5.03
CA LEU A 120 15.04 -12.08 -5.99
C LEU A 120 15.87 -13.37 -6.14
N LYS A 121 15.84 -14.28 -5.15
CA LYS A 121 16.56 -15.57 -5.21
C LYS A 121 15.85 -16.61 -6.08
N PHE A 122 14.60 -16.36 -6.49
CA PHE A 122 13.79 -17.27 -7.33
C PHE A 122 13.95 -17.03 -8.85
N ARG A 123 14.97 -16.28 -9.28
CA ARG A 123 15.21 -15.93 -10.69
C ARG A 123 16.55 -16.45 -11.26
N GLN A 124 17.06 -17.58 -10.77
CA GLN A 124 18.09 -18.40 -11.43
C GLN A 124 17.72 -19.88 -11.40
#